data_AF-A0A3E1EGM4-F1
#
_entry.id   AF-A0A3E1EGM4-F1
#
_cell.length_a   1.000
_cell.length_b   1.000
_cell.length_c   1.000
_cell.angle_alpha   90.00
_cell.angle_beta   90.00
_cell.angle_gamma   90.00
#
_symmetry.space_group_name_H-M   'P 1'
#
loop_
_entity.id
_entity.type
_entity.pdbx_description
1 polymer ?
#
loop_
_entity_poly.entity_id
_entity_poly.type
_entity_poly.pdbx_seq_one_letter_code
_entity_poly.pdbx_strand_id
1 'polypeptide(L)'
;MKCLFLLLTIGVPAGAEVRTFHDVKGRAMEAELVKARGPNIVVRMEKKEVPVPLKQFSREDQTVILQWIATDPGAIDYRFDCREAEKEVARTDGEEGPGLRGYEVTVANRCLNTVDGIRVCYRVFLDDRVDPIGSWFNARKLMFKAGDEELPSLAYGKSAKVATRGHQVDKTRSNGFSGQPERDRLRGVWVRFFKFGTEVGSWKSGAVPKCEWPESSGEKARLEGDRERQRELVASFAGKAGGGEVPAGEPEGEVKREVAKAVAGKTGAGKPAGGKAETAEGKVGGEEKGEDVPEEIKIFEMEDTAK
;
A
#
# COMPACT_ATOMS: atom_id res chain seq x y z
N MET A 1 -29.84 -33.81 -7.74
CA MET A 1 -29.34 -32.94 -6.66
C MET A 1 -27.83 -33.10 -6.59
N LYS A 2 -27.04 -32.08 -6.97
CA LYS A 2 -25.58 -32.10 -6.88
C LYS A 2 -25.17 -31.29 -5.66
N CYS A 3 -24.75 -31.98 -4.59
CA CYS A 3 -24.16 -31.34 -3.42
C CYS A 3 -22.78 -30.79 -3.80
N LEU A 4 -22.69 -29.47 -3.92
CA LEU A 4 -21.44 -28.75 -4.07
C LEU A 4 -20.71 -28.80 -2.72
N PHE A 5 -19.69 -29.67 -2.60
CA PHE A 5 -18.81 -29.71 -1.44
C PHE A 5 -17.91 -28.47 -1.47
N LEU A 6 -18.26 -27.47 -0.65
CA LEU A 6 -17.41 -26.31 -0.37
C LEU A 6 -16.25 -26.78 0.50
N LEU A 7 -15.10 -27.07 -0.12
CA LEU A 7 -13.84 -27.36 0.57
C LEU A 7 -13.35 -26.07 1.24
N LEU A 8 -13.76 -25.88 2.50
CA LEU A 8 -13.27 -24.83 3.38
C LEU A 8 -11.82 -25.17 3.75
N THR A 9 -10.86 -24.66 2.99
CA THR A 9 -9.44 -24.70 3.34
C THR A 9 -9.23 -23.81 4.56
N ILE A 10 -9.23 -24.42 5.74
CA ILE A 10 -8.81 -23.76 6.99
C ILE A 10 -7.33 -23.43 6.82
N GLY A 11 -7.05 -22.16 6.48
CA GLY A 11 -5.69 -21.64 6.46
C GLY A 11 -5.12 -21.74 7.87
N VAL A 12 -4.22 -22.70 8.10
CA VAL A 12 -3.39 -22.69 9.31
C VAL A 12 -2.65 -21.34 9.28
N PRO A 13 -2.85 -20.46 10.28
CA PRO A 13 -2.03 -19.26 10.34
C PRO A 13 -0.59 -19.75 10.39
N ALA A 14 0.22 -19.30 9.44
CA ALA A 14 1.65 -19.56 9.43
C ALA A 14 2.23 -18.85 10.66
N GLY A 15 2.09 -19.47 11.84
CA GLY A 15 2.83 -19.09 13.03
C GLY A 15 4.30 -19.23 12.67
N ALA A 16 5.08 -18.21 12.99
CA ALA A 16 6.49 -18.25 12.67
C ALA A 16 7.11 -19.45 13.40
N GLU A 17 8.03 -20.14 12.72
CA GLU A 17 8.67 -21.33 13.27
C GLU A 17 9.41 -20.96 14.56
N VAL A 18 9.16 -21.71 15.64
CA VAL A 18 9.88 -21.53 16.90
C VAL A 18 11.34 -21.85 16.65
N ARG A 19 12.22 -20.89 16.88
CA ARG A 19 13.65 -21.01 16.62
C ARG A 19 14.45 -20.63 17.85
N THR A 20 15.59 -21.30 18.03
CA THR A 20 16.59 -20.91 19.01
C THR A 20 17.43 -19.77 18.44
N PHE A 21 17.26 -18.58 19.01
CA PHE A 21 18.10 -17.42 18.75
C PHE A 21 19.18 -17.30 19.83
N HIS A 22 20.28 -16.63 19.51
CA HIS A 22 21.36 -16.35 20.43
C HIS A 22 21.47 -14.85 20.64
N ASP A 23 21.76 -14.45 21.88
CA ASP A 23 22.12 -13.06 22.15
C ASP A 23 23.61 -12.78 21.86
N VAL A 24 24.02 -11.52 21.98
CA VAL A 24 25.43 -11.09 21.83
C VAL A 24 26.40 -11.75 22.83
N LYS A 25 25.90 -12.40 23.88
CA LYS A 25 26.68 -13.16 24.87
C LYS A 25 26.65 -14.67 24.60
N GLY A 26 26.02 -15.12 23.52
CA GLY A 26 25.86 -16.53 23.18
C GLY A 26 24.80 -17.27 23.99
N ARG A 27 23.96 -16.57 24.77
CA ARG A 27 22.86 -17.21 25.49
C ARG A 27 21.74 -17.55 24.51
N ALA A 28 21.32 -18.82 24.53
CA ALA A 28 20.21 -19.30 23.73
C ALA A 28 18.86 -18.84 24.30
N MET A 29 17.94 -18.48 23.41
CA MET A 29 16.55 -18.17 23.71
C MET A 29 15.66 -18.82 22.66
N GLU A 30 14.69 -19.62 23.09
CA GLU A 30 13.67 -20.17 22.20
C GLU A 30 12.54 -19.16 22.05
N ALA A 31 12.31 -18.68 20.82
CA ALA A 31 11.29 -17.70 20.57
C ALA A 31 10.69 -17.83 19.16
N GLU A 32 9.46 -17.34 19.01
CA GLU A 32 8.78 -17.14 17.73
C GLU A 32 8.91 -15.67 17.33
N LEU A 33 9.26 -15.38 16.06
CA LEU A 33 9.27 -14.02 15.53
C LEU A 33 7.83 -13.57 15.24
N VAL A 34 7.38 -12.48 15.89
CA VAL A 34 6.00 -12.01 15.70
C VAL A 34 5.94 -10.84 14.72
N LYS A 35 6.69 -9.77 14.99
CA LYS A 35 6.76 -8.57 14.12
C LYS A 35 7.93 -7.66 14.47
N ALA A 36 8.41 -6.91 13.50
CA ALA A 36 9.36 -5.82 13.66
C ALA A 36 8.64 -4.50 13.98
N ARG A 37 9.22 -3.74 14.92
CA ARG A 37 8.79 -2.39 15.32
C ARG A 37 10.02 -1.49 15.48
N GLY A 38 10.38 -0.82 14.38
CA GLY A 38 11.57 0.02 14.29
C GLY A 38 12.83 -0.78 14.61
N PRO A 39 13.62 -0.39 15.63
CA PRO A 39 14.84 -1.11 16.01
C PRO A 39 14.59 -2.37 16.85
N ASN A 40 13.33 -2.62 17.25
CA ASN A 40 12.97 -3.74 18.12
C ASN A 40 12.25 -4.82 17.32
N ILE A 41 12.49 -6.06 17.71
CA ILE A 41 11.82 -7.25 17.21
C ILE A 41 10.92 -7.75 18.34
N VAL A 42 9.62 -7.82 18.08
CA VAL A 42 8.67 -8.43 19.00
C VAL A 42 8.76 -9.93 18.79
N VAL A 43 9.23 -10.63 19.82
CA VAL A 43 9.32 -12.08 19.83
C VAL A 43 8.37 -12.65 20.87
N ARG A 44 7.85 -13.84 20.65
CA ARG A 44 7.01 -14.56 21.61
C ARG A 44 7.84 -15.63 22.31
N MET A 45 7.96 -15.49 23.62
CA MET A 45 8.62 -16.43 24.53
C MET A 45 7.60 -16.88 25.57
N GLU A 46 7.45 -18.19 25.79
CA GLU A 46 6.53 -18.73 26.81
C GLU A 46 5.10 -18.14 26.73
N LYS A 47 4.59 -17.94 25.50
CA LYS A 47 3.28 -17.30 25.21
C LYS A 47 3.17 -15.81 25.56
N LYS A 48 4.27 -15.13 25.89
CA LYS A 48 4.33 -13.68 26.12
C LYS A 48 5.11 -12.99 25.02
N GLU A 49 4.60 -11.85 24.55
CA GLU A 49 5.28 -11.01 23.56
C GLU A 49 6.23 -10.03 24.26
N VAL A 50 7.50 -10.08 23.89
CA VAL A 50 8.56 -9.25 24.46
C VAL A 50 9.28 -8.52 23.34
N PRO A 51 9.41 -7.18 23.41
CA PRO A 51 10.23 -6.44 22.46
C PRO A 51 11.72 -6.60 22.81
N VAL A 52 12.50 -7.13 21.86
CA VAL A 52 13.95 -7.30 21.98
C VAL A 52 14.64 -6.44 20.93
N PRO A 53 15.56 -5.54 21.29
CA PRO A 53 16.32 -4.76 20.32
C PRO A 53 17.09 -5.66 19.36
N LEU A 54 17.05 -5.37 18.05
CA LEU A 54 17.74 -6.17 17.02
C LEU A 54 19.24 -6.36 17.32
N LYS A 55 19.87 -5.34 17.91
CA LYS A 55 21.29 -5.35 18.31
C LYS A 55 21.63 -6.32 19.43
N GLN A 56 20.64 -6.86 20.15
CA GLN A 56 20.88 -7.85 21.21
C GLN A 56 21.02 -9.27 20.67
N PHE A 57 20.58 -9.54 19.44
CA PHE A 57 20.77 -10.84 18.78
C PHE A 57 22.20 -11.01 18.27
N SER A 58 22.64 -12.26 18.09
CA SER A 58 23.87 -12.62 17.41
C SER A 58 23.89 -12.08 15.97
N ARG A 59 25.07 -11.99 15.34
CA ARG A 59 25.17 -11.45 13.97
C ARG A 59 24.46 -12.34 12.95
N GLU A 60 24.54 -13.64 13.18
CA GLU A 60 23.91 -14.69 12.38
C GLU A 60 22.39 -14.56 12.48
N ASP A 61 21.86 -14.43 13.71
CA ASP A 61 20.42 -14.28 13.93
C ASP A 61 19.89 -12.93 13.45
N GLN A 62 20.67 -11.84 13.56
CA GLN A 62 20.31 -10.56 12.95
C GLN A 62 20.10 -10.71 11.44
N THR A 63 20.94 -11.50 10.75
CA THR A 63 20.83 -11.73 9.31
C THR A 63 19.53 -12.47 8.98
N VAL A 64 19.21 -13.51 9.75
CA VAL A 64 17.97 -14.29 9.61
C VAL A 64 16.73 -13.41 9.84
N ILE A 65 16.74 -12.59 10.89
CA ILE A 65 15.64 -11.70 11.21
C ILE A 65 15.46 -10.65 10.11
N LEU A 66 16.54 -10.05 9.61
CA LEU A 66 16.47 -9.07 8.52
C LEU A 66 15.96 -9.70 7.23
N GLN A 67 16.37 -10.92 6.92
CA GLN A 67 15.83 -11.68 5.79
C GLN A 67 14.34 -11.92 5.96
N TRP A 68 13.90 -12.38 7.14
CA TRP A 68 12.48 -12.58 7.43
C TRP A 68 11.68 -11.29 7.23
N ILE A 69 12.15 -10.15 7.75
CA ILE A 69 11.51 -8.83 7.54
C ILE A 69 11.41 -8.48 6.05
N ALA A 70 12.46 -8.78 5.28
CA ALA A 70 12.49 -8.47 3.84
C ALA A 70 11.56 -9.37 3.02
N THR A 71 11.36 -10.62 3.44
CA THR A 71 10.59 -11.61 2.68
C THR A 71 9.14 -11.73 3.11
N ASP A 72 8.83 -11.52 4.38
CA ASP A 72 7.50 -11.75 4.93
C ASP A 72 6.74 -10.42 5.07
N PRO A 73 5.67 -10.19 4.29
CA PRO A 73 4.84 -9.00 4.42
C PRO A 73 4.11 -8.93 5.77
N GLY A 74 3.96 -10.03 6.50
CA GLY A 74 3.41 -10.02 7.87
C GLY A 74 4.40 -9.54 8.92
N ALA A 75 5.70 -9.45 8.59
CA ALA A 75 6.74 -9.15 9.56
C ALA A 75 6.73 -7.70 10.05
N ILE A 76 6.05 -6.76 9.39
CA ILE A 76 6.01 -5.35 9.79
C ILE A 76 4.58 -4.98 10.27
N ASP A 77 4.48 -4.25 11.39
CA ASP A 77 3.21 -3.69 11.89
C ASP A 77 2.84 -2.44 11.06
N TYR A 78 2.28 -2.66 9.87
CA TYR A 78 1.93 -1.59 8.94
C TYR A 78 0.86 -0.65 9.51
N ARG A 79 1.13 0.65 9.47
CA ARG A 79 0.25 1.73 9.92
C ARG A 79 0.38 2.91 8.98
N PHE A 80 -0.67 3.16 8.23
CA PHE A 80 -0.76 4.29 7.31
C PHE A 80 -1.81 5.29 7.83
N ASP A 81 -1.47 6.56 7.73
CA ASP A 81 -2.40 7.68 7.95
C ASP A 81 -2.69 8.29 6.58
N CYS A 82 -3.96 8.33 6.20
CA CYS A 82 -4.38 8.74 4.87
C CYS A 82 -5.26 9.98 4.96
N ARG A 83 -5.05 10.89 4.01
CA ARG A 83 -5.89 12.08 3.83
C ARG A 83 -6.18 12.27 2.35
N GLU A 84 -7.42 12.57 2.04
CA GLU A 84 -7.89 12.84 0.69
C GLU A 84 -8.19 14.32 0.48
N ALA A 85 -7.86 14.81 -0.71
CA ALA A 85 -8.32 16.10 -1.21
C ALA A 85 -8.91 15.91 -2.60
N GLU A 86 -10.15 16.31 -2.81
CA GLU A 86 -10.77 16.30 -4.13
C GLU A 86 -10.05 17.32 -5.04
N LYS A 87 -9.64 16.90 -6.23
CA LYS A 87 -8.94 17.74 -7.21
C LYS A 87 -9.54 17.62 -8.59
N GLU A 88 -9.40 18.68 -9.37
CA GLU A 88 -9.61 18.64 -10.81
C GLU A 88 -8.35 18.04 -11.44
N VAL A 89 -8.50 16.91 -12.11
CA VAL A 89 -7.39 16.12 -12.68
C VAL A 89 -6.98 16.69 -14.04
N ALA A 90 -7.96 17.16 -14.82
CA ALA A 90 -7.72 17.81 -16.08
C ALA A 90 -8.88 18.79 -16.40
N ARG A 91 -8.51 19.95 -16.95
CA ARG A 91 -9.40 20.81 -17.73
C ARG A 91 -8.85 20.87 -19.14
N THR A 92 -9.71 20.66 -20.12
CA THR A 92 -9.41 21.04 -21.49
C THR A 92 -9.53 22.56 -21.55
N ASP A 93 -8.41 23.26 -21.72
CA ASP A 93 -8.41 24.72 -21.81
C ASP A 93 -9.32 25.17 -22.97
N GLY A 94 -10.38 25.91 -22.65
CA GLY A 94 -11.26 26.56 -23.63
C GLY A 94 -12.60 25.88 -23.92
N GLU A 95 -12.88 24.68 -23.38
CA GLU A 95 -14.21 24.07 -23.46
C GLU A 95 -14.96 24.19 -22.11
N GLU A 96 -16.19 24.72 -22.15
CA GLU A 96 -17.15 24.65 -21.02
C GLU A 96 -17.68 23.21 -20.84
N GLY A 97 -16.78 22.24 -20.87
CA GLY A 97 -17.07 20.83 -20.71
C GLY A 97 -17.08 20.39 -19.24
N PRO A 98 -17.65 19.21 -18.96
CA PRO A 98 -17.59 18.60 -17.64
C PRO A 98 -16.14 18.32 -17.26
N GLY A 99 -15.69 18.92 -16.16
CA GLY A 99 -14.32 18.76 -15.67
C GLY A 99 -14.08 17.34 -15.13
N LEU A 100 -12.89 16.80 -15.38
CA LEU A 100 -12.47 15.52 -14.82
C LEU A 100 -12.06 15.71 -13.36
N ARG A 101 -12.77 15.10 -12.41
CA ARG A 101 -12.51 15.24 -10.97
C ARG A 101 -12.07 13.92 -10.35
N GLY A 102 -11.10 13.97 -9.46
CA GLY A 102 -10.57 12.82 -8.73
C GLY A 102 -10.11 13.24 -7.34
N TYR A 103 -9.26 12.43 -6.72
CA TYR A 103 -8.65 12.70 -5.43
C TYR A 103 -7.12 12.71 -5.54
N GLU A 104 -6.49 13.56 -4.75
CA GLU A 104 -5.10 13.40 -4.35
C GLU A 104 -5.09 12.80 -2.95
N VAL A 105 -4.61 11.56 -2.83
CA VAL A 105 -4.49 10.86 -1.55
C VAL A 105 -3.08 11.02 -1.02
N THR A 106 -2.94 11.67 0.14
CA THR A 106 -1.68 11.73 0.87
C THR A 106 -1.60 10.55 1.82
N VAL A 107 -0.61 9.68 1.61
CA VAL A 107 -0.33 8.50 2.46
C VAL A 107 0.90 8.80 3.31
N ALA A 108 0.75 8.82 4.63
CA ALA A 108 1.82 9.02 5.58
C ALA A 108 2.17 7.72 6.32
N ASN A 109 3.46 7.38 6.36
CA ASN A 109 3.95 6.23 7.10
C ASN A 109 3.96 6.52 8.62
N ARG A 110 3.22 5.73 9.40
CA ARG A 110 3.22 5.75 10.88
C ARG A 110 3.91 4.53 11.49
N CYS A 111 4.44 3.63 10.67
CA CYS A 111 5.31 2.54 11.10
C CYS A 111 6.65 3.08 11.58
N LEU A 112 7.19 2.54 12.66
CA LEU A 112 8.56 2.87 13.09
C LEU A 112 9.63 2.32 12.12
N ASN A 113 9.24 1.46 11.19
CA ASN A 113 10.09 0.93 10.11
C ASN A 113 9.95 1.79 8.84
N THR A 114 11.05 1.90 8.09
CA THR A 114 10.96 2.32 6.68
C THR A 114 10.18 1.29 5.91
N VAL A 115 9.21 1.73 5.11
CA VAL A 115 8.41 0.87 4.24
C VAL A 115 8.77 1.16 2.79
N ASP A 116 8.92 0.11 2.00
CA ASP A 116 9.24 0.18 0.57
C ASP A 116 8.43 -0.85 -0.21
N GLY A 117 8.43 -0.75 -1.55
CA GLY A 117 7.74 -1.69 -2.44
C GLY A 117 6.28 -1.92 -2.06
N ILE A 118 5.60 -0.87 -1.58
CA ILE A 118 4.18 -0.93 -1.23
C ILE A 118 3.40 -0.53 -2.47
N ARG A 119 2.58 -1.45 -2.98
CA ARG A 119 1.61 -1.15 -4.02
C ARG A 119 0.32 -0.65 -3.38
N VAL A 120 -0.16 0.47 -3.87
CA VAL A 120 -1.43 1.07 -3.47
C VAL A 120 -2.42 0.79 -4.58
N CYS A 121 -3.52 0.10 -4.26
CA CYS A 121 -4.66 -0.03 -5.15
C CYS A 121 -5.77 0.85 -4.62
N TYR A 122 -6.48 1.56 -5.50
CA TYR A 122 -7.55 2.45 -5.11
C TYR A 122 -8.81 2.28 -5.96
N ARG A 123 -9.92 2.75 -5.40
CA ARG A 123 -11.24 2.84 -6.04
C ARG A 123 -11.82 4.21 -5.76
N VAL A 124 -12.09 4.99 -6.81
CA VAL A 124 -12.79 6.28 -6.70
C VAL A 124 -14.24 6.06 -7.06
N PHE A 125 -15.16 6.40 -6.17
CA PHE A 125 -16.59 6.19 -6.37
C PHE A 125 -17.27 7.47 -6.85
N LEU A 126 -18.20 7.34 -7.79
CA LEU A 126 -19.06 8.40 -8.31
C LEU A 126 -20.52 7.95 -8.20
N ASP A 127 -21.35 8.80 -7.61
CA ASP A 127 -22.81 8.69 -7.65
C ASP A 127 -23.29 9.47 -8.88
N ASP A 128 -23.61 8.74 -9.94
CA ASP A 128 -24.16 9.25 -11.20
C ASP A 128 -25.63 9.60 -10.99
N ARG A 129 -25.90 10.90 -11.00
CA ARG A 129 -27.24 11.46 -10.76
C ARG A 129 -27.78 12.17 -11.98
N VAL A 130 -26.94 12.43 -12.97
CA VAL A 130 -27.30 13.22 -14.13
C VAL A 130 -27.71 12.28 -15.25
N ASP A 131 -29.02 12.15 -15.46
CA ASP A 131 -29.52 11.45 -16.64
C ASP A 131 -29.43 12.35 -17.89
N PRO A 132 -28.60 12.01 -18.90
CA PRO A 132 -28.50 12.81 -20.12
C PRO A 132 -29.79 12.76 -20.96
N ILE A 133 -30.62 11.72 -20.77
CA ILE A 133 -31.83 11.47 -21.58
C ILE A 133 -33.11 11.92 -20.84
N GLY A 134 -33.01 12.39 -19.58
CA GLY A 134 -34.17 12.80 -18.79
C GLY A 134 -35.13 11.66 -18.46
N SER A 135 -34.67 10.41 -18.51
CA SER A 135 -35.46 9.24 -18.16
C SER A 135 -35.58 9.14 -16.64
N TRP A 136 -36.77 9.42 -16.10
CA TRP A 136 -37.05 9.29 -14.65
C TRP A 136 -36.93 7.87 -14.11
N PHE A 137 -36.72 6.87 -14.97
CA PHE A 137 -36.65 5.45 -14.60
C PHE A 137 -35.22 4.92 -14.41
N ASN A 138 -34.19 5.72 -14.70
CA ASN A 138 -32.83 5.27 -14.47
C ASN A 138 -32.50 5.39 -12.98
N ALA A 139 -32.31 4.23 -12.34
CA ALA A 139 -31.84 4.17 -10.97
C ALA A 139 -30.45 4.83 -10.87
N ARG A 140 -30.25 5.64 -9.83
CA ARG A 140 -28.94 6.21 -9.48
C ARG A 140 -27.87 5.13 -9.58
N LYS A 141 -26.84 5.36 -10.39
CA LYS A 141 -25.82 4.36 -10.67
C LYS A 141 -24.55 4.69 -9.90
N LEU A 142 -24.12 3.78 -9.04
CA LEU A 142 -22.81 3.89 -8.41
C LEU A 142 -21.74 3.39 -9.37
N MET A 143 -20.91 4.29 -9.88
CA MET A 143 -19.76 3.97 -10.71
C MET A 143 -18.47 4.01 -9.90
N PHE A 144 -17.45 3.28 -10.34
CA PHE A 144 -16.11 3.41 -9.77
C PHE A 144 -15.03 3.40 -10.86
N LYS A 145 -13.87 3.99 -10.54
CA LYS A 145 -12.64 3.86 -11.33
C LYS A 145 -11.55 3.27 -10.46
N ALA A 146 -10.94 2.22 -10.96
CA ALA A 146 -9.81 1.55 -10.35
C ALA A 146 -8.49 2.14 -10.84
N GLY A 147 -7.48 2.10 -9.99
CA GLY A 147 -6.09 2.31 -10.37
C GLY A 147 -5.16 1.78 -9.29
N ASP A 148 -3.89 1.68 -9.64
CA ASP A 148 -2.84 1.30 -8.72
C ASP A 148 -1.54 2.04 -9.01
N GLU A 149 -0.76 2.25 -7.96
CA GLU A 149 0.52 2.97 -8.01
C GLU A 149 1.47 2.38 -6.96
N GLU A 150 2.77 2.33 -7.25
CA GLU A 150 3.78 1.90 -6.29
C GLU A 150 4.30 3.11 -5.50
N LEU A 151 4.24 3.04 -4.17
CA LEU A 151 4.73 4.12 -3.33
C LEU A 151 6.26 4.15 -3.32
N PRO A 152 6.87 5.35 -3.27
CA PRO A 152 8.30 5.46 -2.98
C PRO A 152 8.60 4.93 -1.58
N SER A 153 9.88 4.70 -1.29
CA SER A 153 10.30 4.34 0.06
C SER A 153 9.96 5.46 1.06
N LEU A 154 9.22 5.12 2.12
CA LEU A 154 8.75 6.06 3.13
C LEU A 154 9.38 5.75 4.49
N ALA A 155 10.23 6.66 4.97
CA ALA A 155 10.66 6.65 6.36
C ALA A 155 9.52 7.05 7.32
N TYR A 156 9.68 6.80 8.63
CA TYR A 156 8.68 7.17 9.64
C TYR A 156 8.30 8.67 9.55
N GLY A 157 7.00 8.93 9.53
CA GLY A 157 6.44 10.28 9.46
C GLY A 157 6.54 10.95 8.09
N LYS A 158 7.14 10.31 7.08
CA LYS A 158 7.15 10.80 5.70
C LYS A 158 5.87 10.41 4.98
N SER A 159 5.52 11.18 3.96
CA SER A 159 4.31 10.99 3.18
C SER A 159 4.58 11.06 1.69
N ALA A 160 3.80 10.30 0.91
CA ALA A 160 3.71 10.39 -0.54
C ALA A 160 2.30 10.78 -0.96
N LYS A 161 2.17 11.31 -2.18
CA LYS A 161 0.88 11.66 -2.79
C LYS A 161 0.62 10.70 -3.93
N VAL A 162 -0.60 10.19 -3.99
CA VAL A 162 -1.12 9.31 -5.04
C VAL A 162 -2.25 10.07 -5.74
N ALA A 163 -2.10 10.31 -7.03
CA ALA A 163 -3.13 10.96 -7.83
C ALA A 163 -4.06 9.88 -8.41
N THR A 164 -5.36 9.97 -8.09
CA THR A 164 -6.30 8.98 -8.60
C THR A 164 -6.79 9.34 -10.00
N ARG A 165 -7.17 8.33 -10.79
CA ARG A 165 -7.97 8.54 -12.01
C ARG A 165 -9.23 9.34 -11.70
N GLY A 166 -9.54 10.31 -12.55
CA GLY A 166 -10.72 11.15 -12.39
C GLY A 166 -11.96 10.60 -13.09
N HIS A 167 -13.13 10.95 -12.58
CA HIS A 167 -14.42 10.77 -13.23
C HIS A 167 -14.86 12.05 -13.92
N GLN A 168 -15.62 11.89 -15.00
CA GLN A 168 -16.36 13.01 -15.56
C GLN A 168 -17.51 13.32 -14.61
N VAL A 169 -17.66 14.59 -14.25
CA VAL A 169 -18.70 15.04 -13.32
C VAL A 169 -19.62 15.97 -14.09
N ASP A 170 -20.78 15.45 -14.47
CA ASP A 170 -21.77 16.18 -15.23
C ASP A 170 -22.65 17.04 -14.30
N LYS A 171 -23.26 18.06 -14.91
CA LYS A 171 -24.16 18.98 -14.24
C LYS A 171 -25.31 19.31 -15.18
N THR A 172 -26.54 19.04 -14.77
CA THR A 172 -27.71 19.49 -15.52
C THR A 172 -28.03 20.94 -15.19
N ARG A 173 -28.50 21.68 -16.20
CA ARG A 173 -29.21 22.93 -15.94
C ARG A 173 -30.54 22.56 -15.28
N SER A 174 -30.91 23.30 -14.23
CA SER A 174 -32.12 23.10 -13.43
C SER A 174 -33.27 22.55 -14.28
N ASN A 175 -33.70 21.31 -14.00
CA ASN A 175 -34.90 20.77 -14.61
C ASN A 175 -36.10 21.58 -14.07
N GLY A 176 -36.92 22.11 -14.98
CA GLY A 176 -37.99 23.09 -14.67
C GLY A 176 -39.06 22.60 -13.70
N PHE A 177 -39.01 21.32 -13.29
CA PHE A 177 -39.96 20.70 -12.37
C PHE A 177 -39.50 20.74 -10.89
N SER A 178 -38.21 20.54 -10.61
CA SER A 178 -37.66 20.57 -9.24
C SER A 178 -37.01 21.90 -8.89
N GLY A 179 -36.58 22.67 -9.89
CA GLY A 179 -35.84 23.92 -9.71
C GLY A 179 -34.42 23.74 -9.15
N GLN A 180 -33.99 22.51 -8.85
CA GLN A 180 -32.65 22.23 -8.33
C GLN A 180 -31.76 21.63 -9.41
N PRO A 181 -30.55 22.15 -9.63
CA PRO A 181 -29.59 21.52 -10.52
C PRO A 181 -29.11 20.20 -9.92
N GLU A 182 -29.20 19.13 -10.70
CA GLU A 182 -28.57 17.86 -10.36
C GLU A 182 -27.11 17.87 -10.83
N ARG A 183 -26.25 17.27 -10.01
CA ARG A 183 -24.82 17.17 -10.27
C ARG A 183 -24.34 15.84 -9.74
N ASP A 184 -23.49 15.19 -10.51
CA ASP A 184 -22.81 13.99 -10.02
C ASP A 184 -21.95 14.33 -8.81
N ARG A 185 -21.77 13.33 -7.96
CA ARG A 185 -21.04 13.52 -6.71
C ARG A 185 -19.99 12.43 -6.57
N LEU A 186 -18.73 12.82 -6.43
CA LEU A 186 -17.72 11.89 -5.98
C LEU A 186 -18.05 11.47 -4.55
N ARG A 187 -18.08 10.16 -4.32
CA ARG A 187 -18.43 9.51 -3.04
C ARG A 187 -17.18 9.01 -2.33
N GLY A 188 -16.07 9.73 -2.45
CA GLY A 188 -14.82 9.36 -1.83
C GLY A 188 -14.02 8.29 -2.58
N VAL A 189 -12.94 7.89 -1.92
CA VAL A 189 -11.95 6.91 -2.36
C VAL A 189 -11.74 5.83 -1.29
N TRP A 190 -11.57 4.60 -1.74
CA TRP A 190 -11.14 3.46 -0.92
C TRP A 190 -9.77 2.99 -1.40
N VAL A 191 -8.82 2.86 -0.48
CA VAL A 191 -7.44 2.47 -0.73
C VAL A 191 -7.09 1.17 -0.01
N ARG A 192 -6.36 0.27 -0.67
CA ARG A 192 -5.75 -0.93 -0.11
C ARG A 192 -4.25 -0.92 -0.35
N PHE A 193 -3.49 -1.40 0.62
CA PHE A 193 -2.03 -1.45 0.61
C PHE A 193 -1.59 -2.89 0.49
N PHE A 194 -0.70 -3.16 -0.46
CA PHE A 194 -0.17 -4.49 -0.72
C PHE A 194 1.35 -4.48 -0.66
N LYS A 195 1.92 -5.52 -0.05
CA LYS A 195 3.34 -5.85 -0.15
C LYS A 195 3.41 -7.25 -0.71
N PHE A 196 4.09 -7.42 -1.84
CA PHE A 196 4.22 -8.73 -2.50
C PHE A 196 2.87 -9.41 -2.79
N GLY A 197 1.84 -8.63 -3.14
CA GLY A 197 0.49 -9.15 -3.40
C GLY A 197 -0.28 -9.65 -2.17
N THR A 198 0.22 -9.39 -0.96
CA THR A 198 -0.51 -9.60 0.31
C THR A 198 -1.01 -8.26 0.85
N GLU A 199 -2.30 -8.19 1.20
CA GLU A 199 -2.89 -6.99 1.80
C GLU A 199 -2.31 -6.77 3.19
N VAL A 200 -1.67 -5.61 3.39
CA VAL A 200 -1.08 -5.21 4.67
C VAL A 200 -1.89 -4.12 5.38
N GLY A 201 -2.91 -3.56 4.71
CA GLY A 201 -3.83 -2.61 5.30
C GLY A 201 -4.83 -2.05 4.31
N SER A 202 -5.86 -1.38 4.82
CA SER A 202 -6.83 -0.66 4.01
C SER A 202 -7.33 0.60 4.71
N TRP A 203 -7.78 1.56 3.91
CA TRP A 203 -8.33 2.82 4.39
C TRP A 203 -9.50 3.27 3.49
N LYS A 204 -10.57 3.78 4.11
CA LYS A 204 -11.76 4.29 3.43
C LYS A 204 -11.98 5.75 3.83
N SER A 205 -12.20 6.62 2.85
CA SER A 205 -12.75 7.94 3.14
C SER A 205 -14.19 7.83 3.69
N GLY A 206 -14.61 8.83 4.46
CA GLY A 206 -15.91 8.80 5.14
C GLY A 206 -17.13 8.82 4.20
N ALA A 207 -16.94 9.24 2.94
CA ALA A 207 -18.00 9.33 1.95
C ALA A 207 -18.21 8.03 1.15
N VAL A 208 -17.32 7.04 1.30
CA VAL A 208 -17.39 5.76 0.56
C VAL A 208 -18.72 5.08 0.86
N PRO A 209 -19.48 4.67 -0.18
CA PRO A 209 -20.72 3.95 0.01
C PRO A 209 -20.47 2.61 0.71
N LYS A 210 -21.51 2.06 1.33
CA LYS A 210 -21.46 0.72 1.92
C LYS A 210 -21.45 -0.32 0.80
N CYS A 211 -20.28 -0.59 0.24
CA CYS A 211 -20.07 -1.62 -0.76
C CYS A 211 -18.88 -2.52 -0.38
N GLU A 212 -18.81 -3.67 -1.03
CA GLU A 212 -17.61 -4.51 -1.04
C GLU A 212 -16.55 -3.92 -1.98
N TRP A 213 -15.31 -4.42 -1.88
CA TRP A 213 -14.22 -3.97 -2.75
C TRP A 213 -14.46 -4.50 -4.17
N PRO A 214 -14.68 -3.63 -5.17
CA PRO A 214 -14.80 -4.09 -6.55
C PRO A 214 -13.46 -4.64 -7.03
N GLU A 215 -13.38 -5.93 -7.33
CA GLU A 215 -12.18 -6.51 -7.94
C GLU A 215 -11.94 -5.91 -9.34
N SER A 216 -10.66 -5.78 -9.72
CA SER A 216 -10.27 -5.38 -11.07
C SER A 216 -9.31 -6.44 -11.61
N SER A 217 -9.56 -6.88 -12.85
CA SER A 217 -8.74 -7.92 -13.51
C SER A 217 -7.26 -7.50 -13.64
N GLY A 218 -7.00 -6.25 -14.01
CA GLY A 218 -5.65 -5.69 -14.11
C GLY A 218 -4.92 -5.64 -12.77
N GLU A 219 -5.60 -5.28 -11.69
CA GLU A 219 -5.05 -5.32 -10.33
C GLU A 219 -4.61 -6.74 -9.95
N LYS A 220 -5.48 -7.72 -10.19
CA LYS A 220 -5.20 -9.13 -9.84
C LYS A 220 -3.94 -9.66 -10.53
N ALA A 221 -3.77 -9.36 -11.81
CA ALA A 221 -2.57 -9.75 -12.56
C ALA A 221 -1.30 -9.12 -11.98
N ARG A 222 -1.35 -7.83 -11.61
CA ARG A 222 -0.21 -7.12 -11.00
C ARG A 222 0.13 -7.68 -9.62
N LEU A 223 -0.87 -7.94 -8.77
CA LEU A 223 -0.65 -8.51 -7.44
C LEU A 223 -0.06 -9.93 -7.51
N GLU A 224 -0.43 -10.73 -8.51
CA GLU A 224 0.18 -12.06 -8.71
C GLU A 224 1.64 -11.94 -9.15
N GLY A 225 1.95 -11.01 -10.06
CA GLY A 225 3.33 -10.70 -10.42
C GLY A 225 4.17 -10.23 -9.22
N ASP A 226 3.57 -9.49 -8.28
CA ASP A 226 4.24 -9.08 -7.04
C ASP A 226 4.54 -10.27 -6.11
N ARG A 227 3.66 -11.29 -6.08
CA ARG A 227 3.89 -12.55 -5.35
C ARG A 227 5.00 -13.37 -5.99
N GLU A 228 5.08 -13.40 -7.31
CA GLU A 228 6.17 -14.09 -8.01
C GLU A 228 7.52 -13.47 -7.66
N ARG A 229 7.62 -12.13 -7.68
CA ARG A 229 8.84 -11.41 -7.25
C ARG A 229 9.24 -11.74 -5.81
N GLN A 230 8.26 -11.96 -4.92
CA GLN A 230 8.54 -12.40 -3.55
C GLN A 230 9.10 -13.82 -3.50
N ARG A 231 8.55 -14.74 -4.29
CA ARG A 231 9.05 -16.11 -4.36
C ARG A 231 10.49 -16.14 -4.86
N GLU A 232 10.81 -15.35 -5.88
CA GLU A 232 12.18 -15.18 -6.37
C GLU A 232 13.11 -14.61 -5.30
N LEU A 233 12.66 -13.58 -4.58
CA LEU A 233 13.42 -13.00 -3.47
C LEU A 233 13.71 -14.05 -2.39
N VAL A 234 12.70 -14.81 -1.96
CA VAL A 234 12.84 -15.90 -0.98
C VAL A 234 13.80 -16.97 -1.49
N ALA A 235 13.67 -17.40 -2.74
CA ALA A 235 14.56 -18.39 -3.36
C ALA A 235 16.02 -17.91 -3.39
N SER A 236 16.25 -16.63 -3.67
CA SER A 236 17.60 -16.04 -3.70
C SER A 236 18.30 -16.08 -2.35
N PHE A 237 17.55 -16.02 -1.25
CA PHE A 237 18.12 -16.16 0.09
C PHE A 237 18.33 -17.63 0.48
N ALA A 238 17.44 -18.53 0.06
CA ALA A 238 17.58 -19.98 0.31
C ALA A 238 18.83 -20.56 -0.38
N GLY A 239 19.11 -20.16 -1.63
CA GLY A 239 20.26 -20.64 -2.39
C GLY A 239 21.61 -20.25 -1.78
N LYS A 240 21.69 -19.12 -1.07
CA LYS A 240 22.92 -18.67 -0.39
C LYS A 240 23.24 -19.47 0.88
N ALA A 241 22.24 -20.06 1.52
CA ALA A 241 22.43 -20.82 2.76
C ALA A 241 23.04 -22.22 2.53
N GLY A 242 22.92 -22.79 1.32
CA GLY A 242 23.33 -24.17 1.03
C GLY A 242 24.72 -24.37 0.41
N GLY A 243 25.45 -23.30 0.07
CA GLY A 243 26.68 -23.39 -0.74
C GLY A 243 27.99 -22.94 -0.07
N GLY A 244 27.95 -22.61 1.23
CA GLY A 244 29.14 -22.15 1.95
C GLY A 244 29.97 -23.31 2.51
N GLU A 245 30.78 -23.95 1.66
CA GLU A 245 31.99 -24.63 2.14
C GLU A 245 32.84 -23.57 2.83
N VAL A 246 32.83 -23.55 4.17
CA VAL A 246 33.60 -22.60 4.97
C VAL A 246 35.06 -22.82 4.62
N PRO A 247 35.78 -21.87 3.99
CA PRO A 247 37.21 -22.03 3.77
C PRO A 247 37.86 -22.12 5.15
N ALA A 248 38.34 -23.32 5.45
CA ALA A 248 39.00 -23.62 6.71
C ALA A 248 40.34 -22.87 6.77
N GLY A 249 40.36 -21.80 7.56
CA GLY A 249 41.56 -21.29 8.21
C GLY A 249 42.45 -20.37 7.40
N GLU A 250 42.47 -19.10 7.79
CA GLU A 250 43.73 -18.37 7.96
C GLU A 250 43.72 -17.68 9.33
N PRO A 251 44.77 -17.83 10.14
CA PRO A 251 44.81 -17.29 11.50
C PRO A 251 44.94 -15.77 11.51
N GLU A 252 44.37 -15.20 12.56
CA GLU A 252 44.25 -13.78 12.87
C GLU A 252 45.55 -12.99 12.62
N GLY A 253 45.54 -12.19 11.55
CA GLY A 253 46.56 -11.18 11.25
C GLY A 253 45.89 -9.87 10.85
N GLU A 254 45.63 -9.02 11.85
CA GLU A 254 45.68 -7.57 11.73
C GLU A 254 44.93 -6.89 10.54
N VAL A 255 43.63 -6.66 10.67
CA VAL A 255 42.92 -5.65 9.84
C VAL A 255 42.19 -4.66 10.74
N LYS A 256 42.96 -3.69 11.23
CA LYS A 256 42.43 -2.40 11.72
C LYS A 256 42.10 -1.52 10.52
N ARG A 257 40.94 -0.85 10.61
CA ARG A 257 40.42 0.25 9.76
C ARG A 257 39.93 -0.16 8.37
N GLU A 258 38.61 -0.35 8.23
CA GLU A 258 37.83 0.33 7.17
C GLU A 258 36.30 0.11 7.18
N VAL A 259 35.68 -0.38 8.27
CA VAL A 259 34.21 -0.56 8.31
C VAL A 259 33.55 0.39 9.31
N ALA A 260 33.59 1.69 9.02
CA ALA A 260 32.85 2.71 9.78
C ALA A 260 32.33 3.84 8.88
N LYS A 261 31.80 3.53 7.69
CA LYS A 261 31.27 4.54 6.77
C LYS A 261 29.88 4.28 6.17
N ALA A 262 29.15 3.25 6.64
CA ALA A 262 27.83 2.92 6.09
C ALA A 262 26.63 3.20 7.02
N VAL A 263 26.81 3.66 8.27
CA VAL A 263 25.70 3.85 9.24
C VAL A 263 25.78 5.18 9.99
N ALA A 264 26.16 6.26 9.31
CA ALA A 264 26.10 7.61 9.89
C ALA A 264 25.47 8.58 8.90
N GLY A 265 24.15 8.74 9.02
CA GLY A 265 23.46 9.91 8.46
C GLY A 265 24.06 11.17 9.08
N LYS A 266 24.75 11.97 8.27
CA LYS A 266 25.22 13.31 8.61
C LYS A 266 24.02 14.20 8.96
N THR A 267 23.81 14.47 10.23
CA THR A 267 23.11 15.67 10.70
C THR A 267 24.08 16.84 10.62
N GLY A 268 24.18 17.44 9.44
CA GLY A 268 24.85 18.72 9.24
C GLY A 268 23.89 19.86 9.51
N ALA A 269 24.07 20.56 10.63
CA ALA A 269 23.43 21.84 10.89
C ALA A 269 23.99 22.90 9.92
N GLY A 270 23.18 23.25 8.91
CA GLY A 270 23.46 24.33 7.95
C GLY A 270 22.50 25.51 8.18
N LYS A 271 23.08 26.64 8.55
CA LYS A 271 22.48 27.98 8.71
C LYS A 271 21.79 28.44 7.42
N PRO A 272 20.63 29.13 7.46
CA PRO A 272 19.94 29.55 6.24
C PRO A 272 20.54 30.83 5.68
N ALA A 273 20.94 30.80 4.42
CA ALA A 273 21.14 31.98 3.59
C ALA A 273 20.13 31.91 2.44
N GLY A 274 19.41 33.02 2.23
CA GLY A 274 18.31 33.13 1.29
C GLY A 274 18.71 32.88 -0.16
N GLY A 275 17.77 32.32 -0.92
CA GLY A 275 17.87 32.11 -2.35
C GLY A 275 16.49 31.88 -2.94
N LYS A 276 16.21 32.60 -4.03
CA LYS A 276 14.93 32.76 -4.72
C LYS A 276 14.27 31.44 -5.15
N ALA A 277 12.94 31.47 -5.15
CA ALA A 277 12.08 30.45 -5.76
C ALA A 277 12.21 30.51 -7.29
N GLU A 278 12.51 29.36 -7.89
CA GLU A 278 12.39 29.11 -9.32
C GLU A 278 11.52 27.85 -9.49
N THR A 279 10.40 28.04 -10.19
CA THR A 279 9.35 27.07 -10.42
C THR A 279 9.80 26.11 -11.52
N ALA A 280 9.97 24.82 -11.21
CA ALA A 280 10.23 23.79 -12.20
C ALA A 280 8.92 23.04 -12.53
N GLU A 281 8.38 23.31 -13.72
CA GLU A 281 7.32 22.52 -14.34
C GLU A 281 7.88 21.16 -14.78
N GLY A 282 7.44 20.10 -14.10
CA GLY A 282 7.72 18.72 -14.47
C GLY A 282 6.67 18.21 -15.45
N LYS A 283 7.01 18.20 -16.75
CA LYS A 283 6.24 17.57 -17.82
C LYS A 283 6.37 16.06 -17.73
N VAL A 284 5.32 15.35 -17.27
CA VAL A 284 5.23 13.89 -17.33
C VAL A 284 4.24 13.54 -18.43
N GLY A 285 4.77 13.14 -19.59
CA GLY A 285 4.01 12.56 -20.70
C GLY A 285 4.24 11.05 -20.73
N GLY A 286 3.21 10.30 -20.38
CA GLY A 286 3.12 8.86 -20.59
C GLY A 286 1.72 8.54 -21.10
N GLU A 287 1.56 8.44 -22.41
CA GLU A 287 0.31 8.09 -23.09
C GLU A 287 0.15 6.56 -23.05
N GLU A 288 -0.49 6.03 -22.00
CA GLU A 288 -1.02 4.66 -22.01
C GLU A 288 -2.43 4.67 -22.65
N LYS A 289 -2.50 4.35 -23.94
CA LYS A 289 -3.75 3.99 -24.63
C LYS A 289 -4.09 2.53 -24.35
N GLY A 290 -4.75 2.30 -23.21
CA GLY A 290 -5.60 1.14 -22.98
C GLY A 290 -7.00 1.64 -22.69
N GLU A 291 -7.96 1.39 -23.58
CA GLU A 291 -9.38 1.60 -23.33
C GLU A 291 -9.84 0.62 -22.23
N ASP A 292 -9.65 1.01 -20.97
CA ASP A 292 -10.34 0.39 -19.84
C ASP A 292 -11.82 0.78 -19.95
N VAL A 293 -12.61 -0.08 -20.59
CA VAL A 293 -14.07 -0.02 -20.53
C VAL A 293 -14.46 0.01 -19.04
N PRO A 294 -15.27 0.97 -18.57
CA PRO A 294 -15.68 1.00 -17.18
C PRO A 294 -16.38 -0.32 -16.85
N GLU A 295 -15.81 -1.11 -15.93
CA GLU A 295 -16.45 -2.32 -15.42
C GLU A 295 -17.74 -1.91 -14.71
N GLU A 296 -18.87 -2.01 -15.43
CA GLU A 296 -20.19 -1.74 -14.90
C GLU A 296 -20.58 -2.83 -13.91
N ILE A 297 -20.34 -2.59 -12.62
CA ILE A 297 -20.96 -3.42 -11.59
C ILE A 297 -22.32 -2.80 -11.27
N LYS A 298 -23.40 -3.51 -11.61
CA LYS A 298 -24.75 -3.24 -11.06
C LYS A 298 -24.73 -3.60 -9.57
N ILE A 299 -24.25 -2.68 -8.74
CA ILE A 299 -24.34 -2.81 -7.29
C ILE A 299 -25.79 -2.47 -6.92
N PHE A 300 -26.43 -3.41 -6.22
CA PHE A 300 -27.79 -3.43 -5.69
C PHE A 300 -28.51 -2.06 -5.57
N GLU A 301 -29.82 -2.07 -5.86
CA GLU A 301 -30.74 -1.00 -5.50
C GLU A 301 -30.50 -0.57 -4.04
N MET A 302 -29.95 0.63 -3.86
CA MET A 302 -29.83 1.22 -2.54
C MET A 302 -31.24 1.60 -2.09
N GLU A 303 -31.86 0.76 -1.25
CA GLU A 303 -33.03 1.16 -0.49
C GLU A 303 -32.65 2.34 0.41
N ASP A 304 -33.08 3.54 0.02
CA ASP A 304 -32.95 4.77 0.80
C ASP A 304 -33.67 4.57 2.14
N THR A 305 -32.92 4.19 3.17
CA THR A 305 -33.39 4.20 4.57
C THR A 305 -33.33 5.63 5.09
N ALA A 306 -34.28 6.45 4.64
CA ALA A 306 -34.56 7.73 5.26
C ALA A 306 -35.12 7.50 6.68
N LYS A 307 -34.47 8.10 7.68
CA LYS A 307 -35.02 8.38 9.01
C LYS A 307 -35.32 9.87 9.10
#